data_AF-A0A852CRC3-F1
#
_entry.id   AF-A0A852CRC3-F1
#
_cell.length_a   1.000
_cell.length_b   1.000
_cell.length_c   1.000
_cell.angle_alpha   90.00
_cell.angle_beta   90.00
_cell.angle_gamma   90.00
#
_symmetry.space_group_name_H-M   'P 1'
#
loop_
_entity.id
_entity.type
_entity.pdbx_description
1 polymer ?
#
loop_
_entity_poly.entity_id
_entity_poly.type
_entity_poly.pdbx_seq_one_letter_code
_entity_poly.pdbx_strand_id
1 'polypeptide(L)'
;QLDLLWTRKQNVMYNLFDWPTQKHSKLIILAVANTMDLPERIMMNRVASRLVCPSTVKGLYMCAGLLKEMNIPLLILLSLCWQTVAALSGDARRCLDICRRATEICEFASQKRTPEIVKMAHVTEAIDEMFSSPYIKAIRNASLHEQIFLKAILAEFRRAGVEEATVQQVYRQHLVLCRVEGLQSPTVSEVMAACSRLGACRILLVEPSSKYLQVRVRLNISQDDVTYALKDE
;
A
#
# COMPACT_ATOMS: atom_id res chain seq x y z
N GLN A 1 6.08 17.31 13.02
CA GLN A 1 4.81 17.12 12.29
C GLN A 1 3.69 17.63 13.17
N LEU A 2 2.96 18.64 12.71
CA LEU A 2 1.88 19.27 13.48
C LEU A 2 0.76 18.25 13.81
N ASP A 3 0.52 17.31 12.90
CA ASP A 3 -0.52 16.27 13.00
C ASP A 3 -0.39 15.40 14.27
N LEU A 4 0.83 15.20 14.78
CA LEU A 4 1.09 14.40 15.99
C LEU A 4 0.76 15.12 17.29
N LEU A 5 0.68 16.45 17.27
CA LEU A 5 0.29 17.28 18.43
C LEU A 5 -1.23 17.41 18.54
N TRP A 6 -1.97 16.74 17.65
CA TRP A 6 -3.41 16.72 17.68
C TRP A 6 -3.94 15.92 18.88
N THR A 7 -4.79 16.57 19.66
CA THR A 7 -5.49 15.96 20.78
C THR A 7 -6.94 16.42 20.77
N ARG A 8 -7.86 15.63 21.33
CA ARG A 8 -9.30 16.00 21.41
C ARG A 8 -9.53 17.35 22.08
N LYS A 9 -8.68 17.74 23.04
CA LYS A 9 -8.77 19.02 23.77
C LYS A 9 -8.10 20.19 23.04
N GLN A 10 -7.21 19.94 22.08
CA GLN A 10 -6.56 20.96 21.22
C GLN A 10 -5.77 22.08 21.94
N ASN A 11 -5.64 22.07 23.26
CA ASN A 11 -4.97 23.10 24.06
C ASN A 11 -3.53 23.39 23.63
N VAL A 12 -2.77 22.34 23.27
CA VAL A 12 -1.36 22.48 22.89
C VAL A 12 -1.22 23.27 21.58
N MET A 13 -2.05 22.95 20.58
CA MET A 13 -2.04 23.67 19.32
C MET A 13 -2.49 25.12 19.50
N TYR A 14 -3.54 25.35 20.30
CA TYR A 14 -4.01 26.70 20.61
C TYR A 14 -2.91 27.56 21.22
N ASN A 15 -2.24 27.07 22.26
CA ASN A 15 -1.15 27.80 22.93
C ASN A 15 0.01 28.08 21.97
N LEU A 16 0.38 27.09 21.14
CA LEU A 16 1.44 27.23 20.16
C LEU A 16 1.14 28.39 19.19
N PHE A 17 -0.08 28.47 18.65
CA PHE A 17 -0.46 29.52 17.71
C PHE A 17 -0.80 30.87 18.38
N ASP A 18 -1.07 30.90 19.69
CA ASP A 18 -1.33 32.13 20.44
C ASP A 18 -0.04 32.87 20.84
N TRP A 19 1.03 32.14 21.18
CA TRP A 19 2.33 32.72 21.56
C TRP A 19 2.95 33.74 20.59
N PRO A 20 2.91 33.58 19.24
CA PRO A 20 3.44 34.59 18.33
C PRO A 20 2.55 35.85 18.24
N THR A 21 1.31 35.81 18.72
CA THR A 21 0.38 36.96 18.64
C THR A 21 0.48 37.93 19.83
N GLN A 22 1.29 37.61 20.84
CA GLN A 22 1.48 38.45 22.02
C GLN A 22 2.40 39.64 21.72
N LYS A 23 2.06 40.84 22.24
CA LYS A 23 2.71 42.13 21.89
C LYS A 23 4.22 42.22 22.12
N HIS A 24 4.79 41.38 22.99
CA HIS A 24 6.23 41.34 23.28
C HIS A 24 6.92 40.05 22.78
N SER A 25 6.19 39.21 22.04
CA SER A 25 6.72 37.95 21.54
C SER A 25 7.59 38.16 20.32
N LYS A 26 8.82 37.61 20.36
CA LYS A 26 9.73 37.52 19.21
C LYS A 26 9.84 36.06 18.74
N LEU A 27 8.70 35.40 18.59
CA LEU A 27 8.61 33.99 18.23
C LEU A 27 8.09 33.82 16.80
N ILE A 28 8.82 33.08 15.97
CA ILE A 28 8.38 32.65 14.64
C ILE A 28 8.15 31.14 14.71
N ILE A 29 6.96 30.70 14.31
CA ILE A 29 6.58 29.29 14.31
C ILE A 29 6.44 28.81 12.88
N LEU A 30 7.25 27.80 12.53
CA LEU A 30 7.17 27.09 11.27
C LEU A 30 6.51 25.73 11.53
N ALA A 31 5.23 25.64 11.18
CA ALA A 31 4.47 24.40 11.32
C ALA A 31 4.41 23.65 9.98
N VAL A 32 4.78 22.36 9.99
CA VAL A 32 4.71 21.47 8.83
C VAL A 32 3.72 20.35 9.14
N ALA A 33 2.68 20.25 8.31
CA ALA A 33 1.59 19.27 8.37
C ALA A 33 1.53 18.48 7.07
N ASN A 34 1.05 17.24 7.11
CA ASN A 34 0.89 16.42 5.90
C ASN A 34 -0.38 16.75 5.11
N THR A 35 -1.35 17.42 5.75
CA THR A 35 -2.62 17.79 5.12
C THR A 35 -2.81 19.31 5.09
N MET A 36 -3.31 19.81 3.95
CA MET A 36 -3.59 21.24 3.74
C MET A 36 -4.78 21.74 4.58
N ASP A 37 -5.75 20.86 4.82
CA ASP A 37 -7.00 21.19 5.52
C ASP A 37 -6.87 21.16 7.04
N LEU A 38 -5.66 20.89 7.56
CA LEU A 38 -5.43 20.78 8.99
C LEU A 38 -5.91 22.02 9.78
N PRO A 39 -5.59 23.27 9.39
CA PRO A 39 -6.10 24.45 10.11
C PRO A 39 -7.63 24.60 9.99
N GLU A 40 -8.24 24.25 8.86
CA GLU A 40 -9.70 24.40 8.65
C GLU A 40 -10.53 23.32 9.36
N ARG A 41 -10.04 22.07 9.41
CA ARG A 41 -10.73 20.95 10.09
C ARG A 41 -10.52 20.95 11.60
N ILE A 42 -9.42 21.52 12.08
CA ILE A 42 -8.97 21.31 13.45
C ILE A 42 -9.10 22.57 14.30
N MET A 43 -9.02 23.77 13.72
CA MET A 43 -9.18 24.99 14.51
C MET A 43 -10.64 25.39 14.62
N MET A 44 -11.10 25.72 15.83
CA MET A 44 -12.29 26.55 15.98
C MET A 44 -12.13 27.80 15.10
N ASN A 45 -13.19 28.19 14.37
CA ASN A 45 -13.24 29.34 13.43
C ASN A 45 -12.64 30.67 13.94
N ARG A 46 -12.33 30.79 15.25
CA ARG A 46 -11.67 31.94 15.88
C ARG A 46 -10.16 32.05 15.64
N VAL A 47 -9.45 30.94 15.36
CA VAL A 47 -7.97 30.95 15.21
C VAL A 47 -7.54 30.91 13.74
N ALA A 48 -8.40 30.39 12.84
CA ALA A 48 -8.15 30.37 11.40
C ALA A 48 -7.89 31.77 10.82
N SER A 49 -8.57 32.82 11.34
CA SER A 49 -8.36 34.22 10.94
C SER A 49 -6.97 34.78 11.30
N ARG A 50 -6.25 34.18 12.26
CA ARG A 50 -4.93 34.64 12.72
C ARG A 50 -3.78 33.97 11.96
N LEU A 51 -4.08 32.92 11.21
CA LEU A 51 -3.16 32.29 10.28
C LEU A 51 -3.26 33.03 8.95
N VAL A 52 -2.38 34.01 8.73
CA VAL A 52 -2.09 34.45 7.36
C VAL A 52 -1.20 33.36 6.76
N CYS A 53 -1.82 32.35 6.17
CA CYS A 53 -1.11 31.31 5.45
C CYS A 53 -0.99 31.75 3.98
N PRO A 54 0.19 32.20 3.50
CA PRO A 54 0.49 32.01 2.09
C PRO A 54 0.61 30.49 1.90
N SER A 55 -0.49 29.85 1.52
CA SER A 55 -0.56 28.46 1.09
C SER A 55 0.30 28.31 -0.16
N THR A 56 1.61 28.30 0.00
CA THR A 56 2.54 28.04 -1.09
C THR A 56 2.33 26.56 -1.40
N VAL A 57 1.48 26.29 -2.39
CA VAL A 57 1.32 24.97 -2.99
C VAL A 57 2.66 24.63 -3.64
N LYS A 58 3.59 24.13 -2.83
CA LYS A 58 4.89 23.58 -3.25
C LYS A 58 4.70 22.17 -3.83
N GLY A 59 3.58 21.95 -4.53
CA GLY A 59 3.19 20.64 -5.04
C GLY A 59 3.95 20.22 -6.30
N LEU A 60 4.47 21.15 -7.11
CA LEU A 60 4.96 20.77 -8.45
C LEU A 60 6.38 21.22 -8.82
N TYR A 61 7.02 22.12 -8.07
CA TYR A 61 8.22 22.82 -8.55
C TYR A 61 9.54 22.50 -7.83
N MET A 62 9.54 21.70 -6.76
CA MET A 62 10.76 21.53 -5.97
C MET A 62 11.77 20.56 -6.61
N CYS A 63 11.31 19.60 -7.42
CA CYS A 63 12.18 18.59 -8.01
C CYS A 63 12.91 19.07 -9.28
N ALA A 64 12.40 20.10 -9.96
CA ALA A 64 13.07 20.71 -11.11
C ALA A 64 14.41 21.39 -10.73
N GLY A 65 14.56 21.82 -9.46
CA GLY A 65 15.79 22.40 -8.93
C GLY A 65 16.87 21.34 -8.64
N LEU A 66 16.49 20.22 -8.01
CA LEU A 66 17.38 19.08 -7.71
C LEU A 66 17.91 18.39 -8.97
N LEU A 67 17.18 18.53 -10.08
CA LEU A 67 17.50 17.95 -11.39
C LEU A 67 18.61 18.67 -12.15
N LYS A 68 18.93 19.93 -11.80
CA LYS A 68 19.92 20.73 -12.54
C LYS A 68 21.38 20.37 -12.21
N GLU A 69 21.63 19.65 -11.13
CA GLU A 69 22.99 19.23 -10.74
C GLU A 69 23.37 17.83 -11.28
N MET A 70 22.43 17.11 -11.90
CA MET A 70 22.66 15.76 -12.42
C MET A 70 22.75 15.77 -13.95
N ASN A 71 23.75 15.07 -14.49
CA ASN A 71 24.17 15.11 -15.89
C ASN A 71 23.05 14.74 -16.91
N ILE A 72 23.18 15.31 -18.12
CA ILE A 72 22.10 15.68 -19.06
C ILE A 72 21.33 14.53 -19.81
N PRO A 73 21.73 13.24 -19.86
CA PRO A 73 20.87 12.19 -20.44
C PRO A 73 19.78 11.66 -19.49
N LEU A 74 19.94 11.85 -18.18
CA LEU A 74 19.03 11.33 -17.15
C LEU A 74 17.70 12.13 -17.08
N LEU A 75 17.70 13.36 -17.59
CA LEU A 75 16.63 14.34 -17.42
C LEU A 75 15.31 13.94 -18.10
N ILE A 76 15.37 13.30 -19.27
CA ILE A 76 14.18 12.86 -20.02
C ILE A 76 13.55 11.62 -19.38
N LEU A 77 14.38 10.70 -18.88
CA LEU A 77 13.89 9.55 -18.15
C LEU A 77 13.29 10.00 -16.82
N LEU A 78 13.97 10.90 -16.09
CA LEU A 78 13.48 11.41 -14.82
C LEU A 78 12.20 12.23 -14.97
N SER A 79 12.03 12.98 -16.06
CA SER A 79 10.79 13.73 -16.30
C SER A 79 9.60 12.82 -16.62
N LEU A 80 9.82 11.70 -17.32
CA LEU A 80 8.81 10.67 -17.56
C LEU A 80 8.51 9.85 -16.30
N CYS A 81 9.54 9.43 -15.54
CA CYS A 81 9.38 8.85 -14.19
C CYS A 81 8.59 9.80 -13.28
N TRP A 82 8.88 11.09 -13.37
CA TRP A 82 8.18 12.09 -12.59
C TRP A 82 6.71 12.18 -12.98
N GLN A 83 6.37 12.17 -14.26
CA GLN A 83 4.97 12.17 -14.70
C GLN A 83 4.20 10.94 -14.23
N THR A 84 4.78 9.74 -14.32
CA THR A 84 4.13 8.51 -13.86
C THR A 84 4.00 8.46 -12.35
N VAL A 85 5.02 8.86 -11.58
CA VAL A 85 4.97 8.84 -10.11
C VAL A 85 4.19 10.00 -9.53
N ALA A 86 4.21 11.18 -10.17
CA ALA A 86 3.34 12.30 -9.80
C ALA A 86 1.86 11.95 -10.01
N ALA A 87 1.54 11.18 -11.06
CA ALA A 87 0.19 10.67 -11.28
C ALA A 87 -0.23 9.62 -10.22
N LEU A 88 0.71 8.79 -9.76
CA LEU A 88 0.42 7.69 -8.83
C LEU A 88 0.44 8.08 -7.33
N SER A 89 1.35 8.96 -6.92
CA SER A 89 1.60 9.27 -5.50
C SER A 89 1.74 10.74 -5.18
N GLY A 90 2.23 11.58 -6.12
CA GLY A 90 2.51 12.99 -5.84
C GLY A 90 3.63 13.25 -4.80
N ASP A 91 4.27 12.20 -4.27
CA ASP A 91 5.29 12.25 -3.23
C ASP A 91 6.70 12.25 -3.83
N ALA A 92 7.43 13.36 -3.70
CA ALA A 92 8.79 13.50 -4.22
C ALA A 92 9.79 12.47 -3.66
N ARG A 93 9.57 12.02 -2.42
CA ARG A 93 10.41 10.98 -1.78
C ARG A 93 10.28 9.64 -2.52
N ARG A 94 9.05 9.22 -2.79
CA ARG A 94 8.77 7.99 -3.53
C ARG A 94 9.36 8.03 -4.93
N CYS A 95 9.32 9.19 -5.60
CA CYS A 95 9.97 9.36 -6.91
C CYS A 95 11.47 9.07 -6.84
N LEU A 96 12.17 9.62 -5.84
CA LEU A 96 13.61 9.42 -5.67
C LEU A 96 13.94 7.96 -5.32
N ASP A 97 13.12 7.31 -4.51
CA ASP A 97 13.30 5.88 -4.17
C ASP A 97 13.17 4.98 -5.42
N ILE A 98 12.22 5.26 -6.31
CA ILE A 98 12.07 4.54 -7.59
C ILE A 98 13.27 4.76 -8.49
N CYS A 99 13.75 6.00 -8.59
CA CYS A 99 14.93 6.31 -9.41
C CYS A 99 16.18 5.62 -8.87
N ARG A 100 16.33 5.58 -7.54
CA ARG A 100 17.39 4.82 -6.88
C ARG A 100 17.27 3.32 -7.18
N ARG A 101 16.08 2.74 -7.09
CA ARG A 101 15.88 1.32 -7.39
C ARG A 101 16.18 1.00 -8.85
N ALA A 102 15.77 1.85 -9.80
CA ALA A 102 16.08 1.69 -11.21
C ALA A 102 17.60 1.77 -11.49
N THR A 103 18.34 2.61 -10.76
CA THR A 103 19.81 2.64 -10.85
C THR A 103 20.45 1.36 -10.31
N GLU A 104 19.94 0.82 -9.20
CA GLU A 104 20.42 -0.46 -8.65
C GLU A 104 20.20 -1.61 -9.65
N ILE A 105 19.00 -1.71 -10.24
CA ILE A 105 18.68 -2.73 -11.27
C ILE A 105 19.64 -2.62 -12.46
N CYS A 106 19.89 -1.38 -12.93
CA CYS A 106 20.83 -1.13 -14.01
C CYS A 106 22.26 -1.59 -13.66
N GLU A 107 22.72 -1.30 -12.44
CA GLU A 107 24.05 -1.69 -11.96
C GLU A 107 24.19 -3.23 -11.87
N PHE A 108 23.16 -3.92 -11.38
CA PHE A 108 23.15 -5.38 -11.32
C PHE A 108 23.14 -6.05 -12.71
N ALA A 109 22.41 -5.47 -13.68
CA ALA A 109 22.37 -5.96 -15.05
C ALA A 109 23.71 -5.76 -15.78
N SER A 110 24.37 -4.63 -15.54
CA SER A 110 25.71 -4.34 -16.05
C SER A 110 26.78 -4.98 -15.15
N GLN A 111 26.88 -6.31 -15.13
CA GLN A 111 27.98 -7.04 -14.45
C GLN A 111 29.40 -6.64 -14.92
N LYS A 112 29.51 -5.75 -15.92
CA LYS A 112 30.75 -5.15 -16.42
C LYS A 112 30.83 -3.70 -15.98
N ARG A 113 32.02 -3.26 -15.53
CA ARG A 113 32.41 -1.91 -15.09
C ARG A 113 32.30 -0.81 -16.17
N THR A 114 31.25 -0.82 -16.97
CA THR A 114 30.92 0.25 -17.91
C THR A 114 29.72 1.00 -17.37
N PRO A 115 29.77 2.34 -17.27
CA PRO A 115 28.62 3.13 -16.84
C PRO A 115 27.51 3.00 -17.89
N GLU A 116 26.57 2.08 -17.67
CA GLU A 116 25.41 1.91 -18.53
C GLU A 116 24.31 2.90 -18.15
N ILE A 117 23.66 3.47 -19.16
CA ILE A 117 22.62 4.48 -18.96
C ILE A 117 21.34 3.75 -18.55
N VAL A 118 20.64 4.29 -17.54
CA VAL A 118 19.36 3.76 -17.09
C VAL A 118 18.35 3.86 -18.24
N LYS A 119 17.78 2.71 -18.65
CA LYS A 119 16.76 2.61 -19.68
C LYS A 119 15.37 2.59 -19.06
N MET A 120 14.35 2.86 -19.87
CA MET A 120 12.95 2.82 -19.41
C MET A 120 12.55 1.45 -18.87
N ALA A 121 13.14 0.36 -19.40
CA ALA A 121 12.91 -0.99 -18.90
C ALA A 121 13.26 -1.15 -17.41
N HIS A 122 14.37 -0.53 -16.94
CA HIS A 122 14.77 -0.60 -15.53
C HIS A 122 13.83 0.19 -14.63
N VAL A 123 13.25 1.29 -15.16
CA VAL A 123 12.25 2.09 -14.45
C VAL A 123 10.94 1.33 -14.33
N THR A 124 10.46 0.71 -15.41
CA THR A 124 9.24 -0.10 -15.38
C THR A 124 9.41 -1.28 -14.43
N GLU A 125 10.57 -1.94 -14.44
CA GLU A 125 10.88 -3.02 -13.50
C GLU A 125 10.92 -2.53 -12.04
N ALA A 126 11.52 -1.37 -11.77
CA ALA A 126 11.51 -0.76 -10.43
C ALA A 126 10.08 -0.41 -9.98
N ILE A 127 9.25 0.12 -10.87
CA ILE A 127 7.84 0.41 -10.60
C ILE A 127 7.09 -0.89 -10.30
N ASP A 128 7.29 -1.94 -11.11
CA ASP A 128 6.64 -3.23 -10.89
C ASP A 128 7.11 -3.87 -9.58
N GLU A 129 8.39 -3.81 -9.22
CA GLU A 129 8.87 -4.29 -7.92
C GLU A 129 8.27 -3.52 -6.74
N MET A 130 8.17 -2.18 -6.84
CA MET A 130 7.73 -1.32 -5.75
C MET A 130 6.21 -1.22 -5.60
N PHE A 131 5.46 -1.35 -6.70
CA PHE A 131 4.00 -1.17 -6.73
C PHE A 131 3.23 -2.45 -7.02
N SER A 132 3.88 -3.56 -7.39
CA SER A 132 3.18 -4.84 -7.50
C SER A 132 2.56 -5.22 -6.15
N SER A 133 1.29 -5.62 -6.18
CA SER A 133 0.61 -6.08 -4.98
C SER A 133 1.30 -7.33 -4.44
N PRO A 134 1.87 -7.29 -3.22
CA PRO A 134 2.56 -8.45 -2.64
C PRO A 134 1.58 -9.62 -2.44
N TYR A 135 0.30 -9.33 -2.30
CA TYR A 135 -0.76 -10.33 -2.16
C TYR A 135 -0.94 -11.17 -3.43
N ILE A 136 -0.90 -10.55 -4.62
CA ILE A 136 -1.02 -11.27 -5.90
C ILE A 136 0.16 -12.22 -6.07
N LYS A 137 1.38 -11.76 -5.79
CA LYS A 137 2.59 -12.60 -5.83
C LYS A 137 2.53 -13.74 -4.81
N ALA A 138 2.04 -13.48 -3.60
CA ALA A 138 1.88 -14.49 -2.56
C ALA A 138 0.87 -15.59 -2.96
N ILE A 139 -0.25 -15.21 -3.59
CA ILE A 139 -1.27 -16.16 -4.06
C ILE A 139 -0.73 -17.01 -5.22
N ARG A 140 -0.01 -16.40 -6.17
CA ARG A 140 0.61 -17.12 -7.30
C ARG A 140 1.65 -18.15 -6.83
N ASN A 141 2.40 -17.83 -5.78
CA ASN A 141 3.40 -18.72 -5.19
C ASN A 141 2.84 -19.67 -4.10
N ALA A 142 1.54 -19.61 -3.80
CA ALA A 142 0.92 -20.47 -2.81
C ALA A 142 0.85 -21.93 -3.30
N SER A 143 0.75 -22.87 -2.37
CA SER A 143 0.56 -24.28 -2.72
C SER A 143 -0.75 -24.49 -3.48
N LEU A 144 -0.80 -25.52 -4.33
CA LEU A 144 -1.98 -25.85 -5.11
C LEU A 144 -3.23 -26.06 -4.22
N HIS A 145 -3.07 -26.67 -3.05
CA HIS A 145 -4.16 -26.80 -2.07
C HIS A 145 -4.62 -25.45 -1.51
N GLU A 146 -3.72 -24.50 -1.26
CA GLU A 146 -4.09 -23.15 -0.82
C GLU A 146 -4.80 -22.36 -1.91
N GLN A 147 -4.37 -22.49 -3.17
CA GLN A 147 -5.04 -21.88 -4.31
C GLN A 147 -6.46 -22.44 -4.49
N ILE A 148 -6.63 -23.75 -4.40
CA ILE A 148 -7.96 -24.38 -4.47
C ILE A 148 -8.81 -24.01 -3.25
N PHE A 149 -8.20 -23.80 -2.08
CA PHE A 149 -8.91 -23.31 -0.90
C PHE A 149 -9.41 -21.88 -1.11
N LEU A 150 -8.62 -20.99 -1.72
CA LEU A 150 -9.07 -19.65 -2.12
C LEU A 150 -10.18 -19.72 -3.19
N LYS A 151 -10.06 -20.59 -4.20
CA LYS A 151 -11.14 -20.85 -5.18
C LYS A 151 -12.43 -21.33 -4.48
N ALA A 152 -12.31 -22.18 -3.45
CA ALA A 152 -13.43 -22.68 -2.66
C ALA A 152 -14.12 -21.57 -1.85
N ILE A 153 -13.35 -20.64 -1.27
CA ILE A 153 -13.89 -19.47 -0.57
C ILE A 153 -14.69 -18.60 -1.55
N LEU A 154 -14.13 -18.30 -2.73
CA LEU A 154 -14.82 -17.52 -3.75
C LEU A 154 -16.11 -18.20 -4.23
N ALA A 155 -16.09 -19.53 -4.42
CA ALA A 155 -17.27 -20.29 -4.79
C ALA A 155 -18.36 -20.22 -3.70
N GLU A 156 -17.96 -20.33 -2.42
CA GLU A 156 -18.89 -20.24 -1.30
C GLU A 156 -19.47 -18.83 -1.14
N PHE A 157 -18.68 -17.78 -1.33
CA PHE A 157 -19.15 -16.38 -1.29
C PHE A 157 -20.16 -16.11 -2.40
N ARG A 158 -19.90 -16.59 -3.62
CA ARG A 158 -20.85 -16.50 -4.74
C ARG A 158 -22.13 -17.28 -4.49
N ARG A 159 -22.04 -18.46 -3.89
CA ARG A 159 -23.18 -19.33 -3.59
C ARG A 159 -24.07 -18.78 -2.48
N ALA A 160 -23.47 -18.29 -1.40
CA ALA A 160 -24.18 -17.83 -0.21
C ALA A 160 -24.51 -16.33 -0.25
N GLY A 161 -23.87 -15.55 -1.14
CA GLY A 161 -24.08 -14.11 -1.25
C GLY A 161 -23.55 -13.32 -0.06
N VAL A 162 -22.56 -13.87 0.66
CA VAL A 162 -21.98 -13.28 1.88
C VAL A 162 -20.47 -13.14 1.73
N GLU A 163 -19.89 -12.15 2.42
CA GLU A 163 -18.43 -11.92 2.46
C GLU A 163 -17.71 -12.73 3.56
N GLU A 164 -18.45 -13.50 4.35
CA GLU A 164 -17.91 -14.27 5.48
C GLU A 164 -18.50 -15.69 5.45
N ALA A 165 -17.64 -16.70 5.53
CA ALA A 165 -18.06 -18.11 5.53
C ALA A 165 -17.38 -18.86 6.68
N THR A 166 -17.98 -19.98 7.07
CA THR A 166 -17.34 -20.90 8.03
C THR A 166 -16.38 -21.83 7.29
N VAL A 167 -15.28 -22.23 7.95
CA VAL A 167 -14.34 -23.20 7.37
C VAL A 167 -15.04 -24.51 6.99
N GLN A 168 -16.05 -24.94 7.74
CA GLN A 168 -16.86 -26.11 7.39
C GLN A 168 -17.55 -25.98 6.03
N GLN A 169 -18.11 -24.81 5.71
CA GLN A 169 -18.75 -24.56 4.42
C GLN A 169 -17.72 -24.54 3.29
N VAL A 170 -16.61 -23.84 3.50
CA VAL A 170 -15.50 -23.77 2.55
C VAL A 170 -14.90 -25.15 2.29
N TYR A 171 -14.75 -25.98 3.33
CA TYR A 171 -14.23 -27.35 3.22
C TYR A 171 -15.08 -28.21 2.29
N ARG A 172 -16.41 -28.09 2.33
CA ARG A 172 -17.30 -28.82 1.41
C ARG A 172 -17.05 -28.44 -0.05
N GLN A 173 -16.90 -27.14 -0.34
CA GLN A 173 -16.57 -26.68 -1.69
C GLN A 173 -15.16 -27.11 -2.12
N HIS A 174 -14.20 -27.04 -1.19
CA HIS A 174 -12.83 -27.45 -1.42
C HIS A 174 -12.73 -28.92 -1.82
N LEU A 175 -13.45 -29.81 -1.14
CA LEU A 175 -13.52 -31.23 -1.51
C LEU A 175 -14.08 -31.45 -2.92
N VAL A 176 -15.10 -30.68 -3.33
CA VAL A 176 -15.66 -30.77 -4.69
C VAL A 176 -14.63 -30.30 -5.71
N LEU A 177 -13.96 -29.17 -5.46
CA LEU A 177 -12.94 -28.64 -6.37
C LEU A 177 -11.72 -29.55 -6.47
N CYS A 178 -11.24 -30.12 -5.36
CA CYS A 178 -10.15 -31.10 -5.39
C CYS A 178 -10.50 -32.32 -6.26
N ARG A 179 -11.75 -32.79 -6.24
CA ARG A 179 -12.18 -33.89 -7.13
C ARG A 179 -12.19 -33.49 -8.60
N VAL A 180 -12.62 -32.27 -8.91
CA VAL A 180 -12.62 -31.74 -10.29
C VAL A 180 -11.19 -31.62 -10.82
N GLU A 181 -10.25 -31.19 -10.00
CA GLU A 181 -8.82 -31.07 -10.32
C GLU A 181 -8.07 -32.43 -10.27
N GLY A 182 -8.75 -33.53 -9.95
CA GLY A 182 -8.15 -34.88 -9.90
C GLY A 182 -7.20 -35.13 -8.71
N LEU A 183 -7.32 -34.34 -7.64
CA LEU A 183 -6.47 -34.41 -6.45
C LEU A 183 -7.07 -35.30 -5.36
N GLN A 184 -6.21 -35.78 -4.46
CA GLN A 184 -6.65 -36.44 -3.25
C GLN A 184 -7.42 -35.48 -2.34
N SER A 185 -8.49 -35.98 -1.72
CA SER A 185 -9.28 -35.19 -0.77
C SER A 185 -8.45 -34.89 0.47
N PRO A 186 -8.16 -33.60 0.76
CA PRO A 186 -7.32 -33.26 1.90
C PRO A 186 -8.04 -33.52 3.21
N THR A 187 -7.26 -33.77 4.26
CA THR A 187 -7.79 -33.95 5.60
C THR A 187 -8.24 -32.61 6.20
N VAL A 188 -9.10 -32.65 7.22
CA VAL A 188 -9.54 -31.44 7.94
C VAL A 188 -8.33 -30.67 8.53
N SER A 189 -7.32 -31.41 9.01
CA SER A 189 -6.09 -30.83 9.56
C SER A 189 -5.29 -30.08 8.50
N GLU A 190 -5.17 -30.62 7.28
CA GLU A 190 -4.48 -29.97 6.16
C GLU A 190 -5.18 -28.67 5.75
N VAL A 191 -6.51 -28.68 5.67
CA VAL A 191 -7.29 -27.50 5.31
C VAL A 191 -7.22 -26.42 6.39
N MET A 192 -7.21 -26.82 7.66
CA MET A 192 -7.01 -25.90 8.78
C MET A 192 -5.59 -25.33 8.80
N ALA A 193 -4.59 -26.12 8.42
CA ALA A 193 -3.22 -25.65 8.26
C ALA A 193 -3.10 -24.65 7.10
N ALA A 194 -3.75 -24.91 5.96
CA ALA A 194 -3.82 -23.97 4.84
C ALA A 194 -4.53 -22.66 5.24
N CYS A 195 -5.66 -22.75 5.93
CA CYS A 195 -6.37 -21.59 6.48
C CYS A 195 -5.49 -20.75 7.41
N SER A 196 -4.74 -21.42 8.30
CA SER A 196 -3.83 -20.76 9.24
C SER A 196 -2.66 -20.07 8.53
N ARG A 197 -2.08 -20.70 7.50
CA ARG A 197 -0.98 -20.11 6.70
C ARG A 197 -1.46 -18.88 5.91
N LEU A 198 -2.61 -18.99 5.23
CA LEU A 198 -3.21 -17.87 4.51
C LEU A 198 -3.64 -16.73 5.45
N GLY A 199 -4.08 -17.07 6.67
CA GLY A 199 -4.34 -16.10 7.74
C GLY A 199 -3.07 -15.40 8.23
N ALA A 200 -1.97 -16.14 8.40
CA ALA A 200 -0.68 -15.59 8.78
C ALA A 200 -0.13 -14.62 7.72
N CYS A 201 -0.36 -14.91 6.43
CA CYS A 201 -0.03 -14.01 5.32
C CYS A 201 -0.99 -12.81 5.17
N ARG A 202 -1.99 -12.67 6.05
CA ARG A 202 -3.04 -11.62 5.99
C ARG A 202 -3.79 -11.59 4.65
N ILE A 203 -3.85 -12.74 3.96
CA ILE A 203 -4.73 -12.95 2.81
C ILE A 203 -6.16 -13.20 3.32
N LEU A 204 -6.25 -13.93 4.43
CA LEU A 204 -7.50 -14.19 5.15
C LEU A 204 -7.51 -13.48 6.50
N LEU A 205 -8.69 -13.01 6.88
CA LEU A 205 -9.02 -12.66 8.26
C LEU A 205 -9.75 -13.86 8.86
N VAL A 206 -9.12 -14.47 9.86
CA VAL A 206 -9.61 -15.68 10.52
C VAL A 206 -10.06 -15.28 11.92
N GLU A 207 -11.35 -15.45 12.22
CA GLU A 207 -11.88 -15.23 13.57
C GLU A 207 -11.72 -16.49 14.41
N PRO A 208 -11.00 -16.44 15.55
CA PRO A 208 -10.82 -17.61 16.40
C PRO A 208 -12.17 -18.06 16.96
N SER A 209 -12.44 -19.36 16.88
CA SER A 209 -13.64 -19.98 17.43
C SER A 209 -13.26 -21.14 18.34
N SER A 210 -13.98 -21.30 19.45
CA SER A 210 -13.82 -22.44 20.36
C SER A 210 -14.13 -23.78 19.66
N LYS A 211 -14.93 -23.74 18.58
CA LYS A 211 -15.23 -24.89 17.74
C LYS A 211 -14.37 -24.85 16.48
N TYR A 212 -13.46 -25.82 16.36
CA TYR A 212 -12.43 -25.91 15.30
C TYR A 212 -12.97 -25.65 13.88
N LEU A 213 -14.10 -26.25 13.51
CA LEU A 213 -14.71 -26.12 12.17
C LEU A 213 -15.63 -24.91 11.98
N GLN A 214 -16.04 -24.24 13.06
CA GLN A 214 -16.89 -23.05 13.01
C GLN A 214 -16.09 -21.75 13.04
N VAL A 215 -14.78 -21.83 12.82
CA VAL A 215 -13.94 -20.67 12.52
C VAL A 215 -14.51 -19.95 11.30
N ARG A 216 -14.65 -18.63 11.41
CA ARG A 216 -15.15 -17.78 10.32
C ARG A 216 -13.97 -17.17 9.58
N VAL A 217 -14.08 -17.16 8.25
CA VAL A 217 -13.05 -16.68 7.34
C VAL A 217 -13.63 -15.60 6.44
N ARG A 218 -12.87 -14.53 6.29
CA ARG A 218 -13.11 -13.41 5.39
C ARG A 218 -11.87 -13.14 4.54
N LEU A 219 -12.06 -12.69 3.30
CA LEU A 219 -10.95 -12.22 2.47
C LEU A 219 -10.53 -10.81 2.90
N ASN A 220 -9.23 -10.61 3.13
CA ASN A 220 -8.66 -9.28 3.39
C ASN A 220 -8.35 -8.50 2.10
N ILE A 221 -8.43 -9.19 0.96
CA ILE A 221 -8.11 -8.68 -0.38
C ILE A 221 -9.40 -8.70 -1.22
N SER A 222 -9.48 -7.88 -2.26
CA SER A 222 -10.64 -7.87 -3.16
C SER A 222 -10.83 -9.24 -3.83
N GLN A 223 -12.09 -9.61 -4.08
CA GLN A 223 -12.40 -10.88 -4.75
C GLN A 223 -11.86 -10.90 -6.20
N ASP A 224 -11.79 -9.74 -6.84
CA ASP A 224 -11.29 -9.58 -8.20
C ASP A 224 -9.77 -9.81 -8.26
N ASP A 225 -9.00 -9.29 -7.30
CA ASP A 225 -7.55 -9.52 -7.24
C ASP A 225 -7.23 -11.00 -7.00
N VAL A 226 -8.00 -11.67 -6.14
CA VAL A 226 -7.85 -13.12 -5.90
C VAL A 226 -8.21 -13.90 -7.16
N THR A 227 -9.28 -13.52 -7.85
CA THR A 227 -9.66 -14.15 -9.13
C THR A 227 -8.61 -13.90 -10.20
N TYR A 228 -8.03 -12.70 -10.26
CA TYR A 228 -6.95 -12.34 -11.17
C TYR A 228 -5.67 -13.13 -10.88
N ALA A 229 -5.32 -13.29 -9.60
CA ALA A 229 -4.13 -14.03 -9.19
C ALA A 229 -4.26 -15.54 -9.45
N LEU A 230 -5.48 -16.09 -9.44
CA LEU A 230 -5.78 -17.52 -9.62
C LEU A 230 -6.17 -17.91 -11.05
N LYS A 231 -6.30 -16.94 -11.97
CA LYS A 231 -6.41 -17.24 -13.39
C LYS A 231 -5.03 -17.68 -13.87
N ASP A 232 -4.96 -18.91 -14.39
CA ASP A 232 -3.79 -19.37 -15.12
C ASP A 232 -3.61 -18.48 -16.36
N GLU A 233 -2.38 -18.09 -16.66
CA GLU A 233 -2.02 -17.46 -17.94
C GLU A 233 -2.29 -18.41 -19.11
#